data_AF-A0A5D2YHP3-F1
#
_entry.id   AF-A0A5D2YHP3-F1
#
_cell.length_a   1.000
_cell.length_b   1.000
_cell.length_c   1.000
_cell.angle_alpha   90.00
_cell.angle_beta   90.00
_cell.angle_gamma   90.00
#
_symmetry.space_group_name_H-M   'P 1'
#
loop_
_entity.id
_entity.type
_entity.pdbx_description
1 polymer ?
#
loop_
_entity_poly.entity_id
_entity_poly.type
_entity_poly.pdbx_seq_one_letter_code
_entity_poly.pdbx_strand_id
1 'polypeptide(L)'
;MTRMNYVRENVPLSRFGVLVAQLESIVASASQKSPDPLLCFDLLSDLLTALDDEPKESILLWQRKCEDALYSLLILGAKRPVRRLASVAMARIISKGDSISIYSRASSLQGFLSDGKRSEPQRIAGAAQCLGKLYQHFGRRITSGLLETTIIATKLMKYHEEFVRQEALLMLQNALEGCGGSAAASAYTEAFRLITRFGIGDKAFVVRIAAARCLKAIANIGGPGLGVAEFDSLATYCVKALEDSVTSVRDAFAEALGSLVALGMNPEAQVQPRGKGPFPPPKKLEGGLQRHLALPFTKASGSRSKDIRVGLTLSWVFFLQAIHLKYLHLDIELQNYALNIMDMLRMDTSFDAHVVACVLYILRVGVTDQMTEPSQRSFTVFLGEQLQSPEASPSMKIAALRTLSYTLKTLGEVPLEFKEVFDNTVVAAVSHSYQLVRVEAALTLRTLAEVDPTCVGSLISYGVTILNALRESVSFEKVI
;
A
#
# COMPACT_ATOMS: atom_id res chain seq x y z
N MET A 1 -38.14 -21.36 -53.81
CA MET A 1 -37.95 -21.06 -52.37
C MET A 1 -36.86 -20.00 -52.25
N THR A 2 -37.32 -18.79 -51.95
CA THR A 2 -36.59 -17.52 -52.09
C THR A 2 -35.63 -17.34 -50.92
N ARG A 3 -34.33 -17.13 -51.22
CA ARG A 3 -33.34 -16.63 -50.26
C ARG A 3 -33.77 -15.22 -49.83
N MET A 4 -34.21 -15.06 -48.59
CA MET A 4 -34.33 -13.74 -47.97
C MET A 4 -32.93 -13.18 -47.75
N ASN A 5 -32.52 -12.30 -48.67
CA ASN A 5 -31.50 -11.30 -48.40
C ASN A 5 -32.07 -10.37 -47.32
N TYR A 6 -31.63 -10.54 -46.07
CA TYR A 6 -31.76 -9.47 -45.08
C TYR A 6 -30.87 -8.32 -45.54
N VAL A 7 -31.50 -7.38 -46.25
CA VAL A 7 -31.00 -6.03 -46.45
C VAL A 7 -30.65 -5.49 -45.07
N ARG A 8 -29.39 -5.06 -44.88
CA ARG A 8 -28.97 -4.27 -43.72
C ARG A 8 -29.75 -2.96 -43.76
N GLU A 9 -30.95 -2.96 -43.20
CA GLU A 9 -31.72 -1.74 -43.02
C GLU A 9 -30.97 -0.79 -42.08
N ASN A 10 -30.94 0.47 -42.50
CA ASN A 10 -30.24 1.60 -41.90
C ASN A 10 -30.54 1.73 -40.40
N VAL A 11 -29.71 1.13 -39.56
CA VAL A 11 -29.59 1.55 -38.16
C VAL A 11 -28.92 2.93 -38.19
N PRO A 12 -29.53 4.00 -37.66
CA PRO A 12 -28.88 5.30 -37.54
C PRO A 12 -27.52 5.09 -36.87
N LEU A 13 -26.44 5.52 -37.52
CA LEU A 13 -25.08 5.42 -36.96
C LEU A 13 -25.08 6.17 -35.63
N SER A 14 -25.08 5.41 -34.53
CA SER A 14 -24.96 5.99 -33.21
C SER A 14 -23.63 6.74 -33.11
N ARG A 15 -23.56 7.73 -32.21
CA ARG A 15 -22.33 8.48 -31.96
C ARG A 15 -21.16 7.52 -31.71
N PHE A 16 -21.39 6.44 -30.96
CA PHE A 16 -20.39 5.40 -30.74
C PHE A 16 -19.94 4.72 -32.05
N GLY A 17 -20.88 4.28 -32.89
CA GLY A 17 -20.55 3.65 -34.18
C GLY A 17 -19.72 4.55 -35.10
N VAL A 18 -20.00 5.85 -35.12
CA VAL A 18 -19.21 6.84 -35.89
C VAL A 18 -17.78 6.92 -35.36
N LEU A 19 -17.60 7.00 -34.04
CA LEU A 19 -16.28 7.08 -33.41
C LEU A 19 -15.45 5.79 -33.64
N VAL A 20 -16.09 4.63 -33.63
CA VAL A 20 -15.46 3.35 -33.98
C VAL A 20 -14.98 3.36 -35.43
N ALA A 21 -15.82 3.81 -36.37
CA ALA A 21 -15.45 3.88 -37.78
C ALA A 21 -14.30 4.88 -38.04
N GLN A 22 -14.27 6.00 -37.32
CA GLN A 22 -13.15 6.95 -37.36
C GLN A 22 -11.86 6.32 -36.84
N LEU A 23 -11.93 5.55 -35.75
CA LEU A 23 -10.76 4.84 -35.21
C LEU A 23 -10.24 3.79 -36.20
N GLU A 24 -11.14 2.99 -36.81
CA GLU A 24 -10.79 2.04 -37.86
C GLU A 24 -10.08 2.74 -39.03
N SER A 25 -10.60 3.90 -39.47
CA SER A 25 -10.01 4.68 -40.56
C SER A 25 -8.60 5.18 -40.24
N ILE A 26 -8.39 5.73 -39.04
CA ILE A 26 -7.08 6.20 -38.58
C ILE A 26 -6.08 5.05 -38.63
N VAL A 27 -6.46 3.89 -38.09
CA VAL A 27 -5.55 2.75 -37.98
C VAL A 27 -5.29 2.10 -39.35
N ALA A 28 -6.27 2.07 -40.24
CA ALA A 28 -6.09 1.60 -41.61
C ALA A 28 -5.12 2.49 -42.42
N SER A 29 -5.13 3.81 -42.16
CA SER A 29 -4.24 4.77 -42.82
C SER A 29 -2.80 4.80 -42.26
N ALA A 30 -2.53 4.04 -41.19
CA ALA A 30 -1.26 4.10 -40.46
C ALA A 30 -0.02 3.69 -41.26
N SER A 31 -0.20 2.91 -42.34
CA SER A 31 0.87 2.56 -43.28
C SER A 31 1.38 3.76 -44.09
N GLN A 32 0.54 4.79 -44.27
CA GLN A 32 0.86 6.00 -45.03
C GLN A 32 1.28 7.14 -44.12
N LYS A 33 0.60 7.30 -42.97
CA LYS A 33 0.86 8.38 -42.00
C LYS A 33 0.69 7.85 -40.58
N SER A 34 1.67 8.06 -39.72
CA SER A 34 1.56 7.70 -38.30
C SER A 34 0.34 8.39 -37.66
N PRO A 35 -0.47 7.67 -36.86
CA PRO A 35 -1.62 8.27 -36.18
C PRO A 35 -1.24 9.50 -35.34
N ASP A 36 -1.98 10.59 -35.52
CA ASP A 36 -1.75 11.82 -34.75
C ASP A 36 -2.13 11.60 -33.27
N PRO A 37 -1.22 11.82 -32.30
CA PRO A 37 -1.50 11.51 -30.90
C PRO A 37 -2.61 12.33 -30.27
N LEU A 38 -2.81 13.59 -30.66
CA LEU A 38 -3.86 14.45 -30.11
C LEU A 38 -5.22 14.01 -30.65
N LEU A 39 -5.30 13.81 -31.97
CA LEU A 39 -6.50 13.28 -32.59
C LEU A 39 -6.93 11.94 -31.99
N CYS A 40 -5.99 11.01 -31.78
CA CYS A 40 -6.30 9.73 -31.14
C CYS A 40 -6.73 9.90 -29.69
N PHE A 41 -6.15 10.85 -28.95
CA PHE A 41 -6.52 11.10 -27.57
C PHE A 41 -7.95 11.64 -27.45
N ASP A 42 -8.30 12.64 -28.26
CA ASP A 42 -9.63 13.25 -28.27
C ASP A 42 -10.67 12.20 -28.71
N LEU A 43 -10.39 11.48 -29.80
CA LEU A 43 -11.26 10.41 -30.30
C LEU A 43 -11.51 9.31 -29.26
N LEU A 44 -10.47 8.84 -28.57
CA LEU A 44 -10.62 7.80 -27.54
C LEU A 44 -11.35 8.31 -26.30
N SER A 45 -11.19 9.58 -25.96
CA SER A 45 -11.93 10.23 -24.86
C SER A 45 -13.42 10.29 -25.21
N ASP A 46 -13.76 10.78 -26.41
CA ASP A 46 -15.12 10.79 -26.91
C ASP A 46 -15.73 9.40 -27.03
N LEU A 47 -14.93 8.41 -27.46
CA LEU A 47 -15.35 7.01 -27.55
C LEU A 47 -15.73 6.46 -26.18
N LEU A 48 -14.93 6.75 -25.15
CA LEU A 48 -15.20 6.32 -23.78
C LEU A 48 -16.47 6.96 -23.22
N THR A 49 -16.67 8.26 -23.47
CA THR A 49 -17.90 8.97 -23.08
C THR A 49 -19.11 8.41 -23.81
N ALA A 50 -19.04 8.24 -25.13
CA ALA A 50 -20.15 7.69 -25.91
C ALA A 50 -20.51 6.27 -25.47
N LEU A 51 -19.51 5.44 -25.15
CA LEU A 51 -19.70 4.08 -24.64
C LEU A 51 -20.43 4.05 -23.28
N ASP A 52 -20.41 5.14 -22.51
CA ASP A 52 -21.09 5.18 -21.22
C ASP A 52 -22.63 5.22 -21.36
N ASP A 53 -23.14 5.86 -22.41
CA ASP A 53 -24.58 6.04 -22.67
C ASP A 53 -25.13 5.12 -23.77
N GLU A 54 -24.27 4.35 -24.45
CA GLU A 54 -24.65 3.53 -25.60
C GLU A 54 -25.44 2.26 -25.18
N PRO A 55 -26.57 1.93 -25.87
CA PRO A 55 -27.33 0.73 -25.58
C PRO A 55 -26.55 -0.54 -25.93
N LYS A 56 -26.78 -1.61 -25.15
CA LYS A 56 -26.02 -2.86 -25.24
C LYS A 56 -26.08 -3.51 -26.63
N GLU A 57 -27.23 -3.44 -27.28
CA GLU A 57 -27.45 -4.00 -28.64
C GLU A 57 -26.53 -3.32 -29.67
N SER A 58 -26.36 -2.00 -29.55
CA SER A 58 -25.45 -1.23 -30.40
C SER A 58 -23.99 -1.52 -30.08
N ILE A 59 -23.65 -1.64 -28.80
CA ILE A 59 -22.29 -2.05 -28.38
C ILE A 59 -21.94 -3.40 -28.99
N LEU A 60 -22.83 -4.40 -28.90
CA LEU A 60 -22.61 -5.73 -29.48
C LEU A 60 -22.38 -5.69 -31.00
N LEU A 61 -23.09 -4.81 -31.72
CA LEU A 61 -22.93 -4.64 -33.17
C LEU A 61 -21.53 -4.10 -33.54
N TRP A 62 -21.02 -3.15 -32.78
CA TRP A 62 -19.76 -2.45 -33.06
C TRP A 62 -18.55 -3.03 -32.32
N GLN A 63 -18.76 -3.94 -31.37
CA GLN A 63 -17.73 -4.41 -30.46
C GLN A 63 -16.52 -4.97 -31.18
N ARG A 64 -16.72 -5.91 -32.10
CA ARG A 64 -15.58 -6.61 -32.72
C ARG A 64 -14.68 -5.64 -33.50
N LYS A 65 -15.29 -4.72 -34.25
CA LYS A 65 -14.61 -3.67 -34.98
C LYS A 65 -13.82 -2.75 -34.07
N CYS A 66 -14.44 -2.30 -32.99
CA CYS A 66 -13.78 -1.43 -32.03
C CYS A 66 -12.60 -2.13 -31.34
N GLU A 67 -12.76 -3.38 -30.90
CA GLU A 67 -11.65 -4.16 -30.34
C GLU A 67 -10.51 -4.34 -31.34
N ASP A 68 -10.80 -4.65 -32.60
CA ASP A 68 -9.78 -4.85 -33.64
C ASP A 68 -9.04 -3.53 -33.97
N ALA A 69 -9.76 -2.41 -33.98
CA ALA A 69 -9.18 -1.07 -34.17
C ALA A 69 -8.30 -0.65 -32.98
N LEU A 70 -8.78 -0.86 -31.75
CA LEU A 70 -8.02 -0.59 -30.52
C LEU A 70 -6.76 -1.46 -30.44
N TYR A 71 -6.88 -2.76 -30.74
CA TYR A 71 -5.73 -3.67 -30.81
C TYR A 71 -4.71 -3.18 -31.82
N SER A 72 -5.16 -2.82 -33.01
CA SER A 72 -4.30 -2.32 -34.09
C SER A 72 -3.60 -1.01 -33.71
N LEU A 73 -4.30 -0.08 -33.05
CA LEU A 73 -3.70 1.16 -32.52
C LEU A 73 -2.58 0.88 -31.50
N LEU A 74 -2.77 -0.11 -30.63
CA LEU A 74 -1.78 -0.50 -29.62
C LEU A 74 -0.53 -1.09 -30.26
N ILE A 75 -0.68 -2.00 -31.23
CA ILE A 75 0.45 -2.61 -31.94
C ILE A 75 1.12 -1.67 -32.95
N LEU A 76 0.53 -0.51 -33.25
CA LEU A 76 1.21 0.56 -33.97
C LEU A 76 2.21 1.33 -33.10
N GLY A 77 2.17 1.15 -31.77
CA GLY A 77 3.09 1.79 -30.83
C GLY A 77 2.59 3.15 -30.36
N ALA A 78 1.29 3.29 -30.09
CA ALA A 78 0.71 4.52 -29.55
C ALA A 78 1.45 5.00 -28.28
N LYS A 79 1.65 6.31 -28.16
CA LYS A 79 2.29 6.95 -26.99
C LYS A 79 1.44 6.75 -25.72
N ARG A 80 2.08 6.89 -24.55
CA ARG A 80 1.51 6.53 -23.24
C ARG A 80 0.08 7.06 -22.96
N PRO A 81 -0.28 8.33 -23.24
CA PRO A 81 -1.65 8.81 -23.00
C PRO A 81 -2.69 8.07 -23.85
N VAL A 82 -2.43 7.95 -25.15
CA VAL A 82 -3.30 7.25 -26.13
C VAL A 82 -3.39 5.75 -25.80
N ARG A 83 -2.25 5.10 -25.53
CA ARG A 83 -2.20 3.69 -25.12
C ARG A 83 -3.04 3.42 -23.87
N ARG A 84 -2.97 4.31 -22.87
CA ARG A 84 -3.75 4.19 -21.63
C ARG A 84 -5.25 4.24 -21.93
N LEU A 85 -5.70 5.23 -22.70
CA LEU A 85 -7.11 5.35 -23.09
C LEU A 85 -7.57 4.15 -23.93
N ALA A 86 -6.76 3.71 -24.90
CA ALA A 86 -7.08 2.55 -25.73
C ALA A 86 -7.24 1.26 -24.90
N SER A 87 -6.36 1.06 -23.91
CA SER A 87 -6.44 -0.08 -22.97
C SER A 87 -7.70 -0.01 -22.10
N VAL A 88 -8.08 1.19 -21.64
CA VAL A 88 -9.32 1.41 -20.87
C VAL A 88 -10.55 1.16 -21.75
N ALA A 89 -10.56 1.67 -22.98
CA ALA A 89 -11.64 1.46 -23.94
C ALA A 89 -11.81 -0.02 -24.27
N MET A 90 -10.71 -0.76 -24.47
CA MET A 90 -10.72 -2.22 -24.69
C MET A 90 -11.38 -2.95 -23.52
N ALA A 91 -11.02 -2.62 -22.28
CA ALA A 91 -11.64 -3.27 -21.13
C ALA A 91 -13.13 -2.91 -20.98
N ARG A 92 -13.48 -1.63 -21.21
CA ARG A 92 -14.85 -1.15 -21.04
C ARG A 92 -15.80 -1.70 -22.10
N ILE A 93 -15.37 -1.81 -23.35
CA ILE A 93 -16.22 -2.36 -24.42
C ILE A 93 -16.51 -3.84 -24.20
N ILE A 94 -15.50 -4.62 -23.80
CA ILE A 94 -15.67 -6.04 -23.45
C ILE A 94 -16.59 -6.18 -22.22
N SER A 95 -16.51 -5.24 -21.26
CA SER A 95 -17.32 -5.28 -20.04
C SER A 95 -18.79 -5.00 -20.31
N LYS A 96 -19.10 -4.08 -21.24
CA LYS A 96 -20.48 -3.70 -21.57
C LYS A 96 -21.10 -4.58 -22.65
N GLY A 97 -20.29 -5.11 -23.57
CA GLY A 97 -20.72 -5.96 -24.67
C GLY A 97 -20.71 -7.45 -24.34
N ASP A 98 -20.28 -8.26 -25.29
CA ASP A 98 -20.02 -9.68 -25.14
C ASP A 98 -18.69 -9.91 -24.44
N SER A 99 -18.81 -10.27 -23.18
CA SER A 99 -17.69 -10.53 -22.31
C SER A 99 -16.93 -11.83 -22.64
N ILE A 100 -17.42 -12.71 -23.53
CA ILE A 100 -16.70 -13.91 -24.01
C ILE A 100 -15.48 -13.53 -24.86
N SER A 101 -15.55 -12.40 -25.57
CA SER A 101 -14.45 -11.86 -26.38
C SER A 101 -13.10 -11.77 -25.65
N ILE A 102 -13.11 -11.63 -24.32
CA ILE A 102 -11.93 -11.54 -23.45
C ILE A 102 -10.93 -12.67 -23.69
N TYR A 103 -11.40 -13.91 -23.89
CA TYR A 103 -10.52 -15.06 -24.09
C TYR A 103 -9.71 -14.91 -25.38
N SER A 104 -10.39 -14.52 -26.46
CA SER A 104 -9.74 -14.31 -27.75
C SER A 104 -8.75 -13.13 -27.68
N ARG A 105 -9.14 -12.01 -27.06
CA ARG A 105 -8.34 -10.80 -27.03
C ARG A 105 -7.10 -10.93 -26.14
N ALA A 106 -7.24 -11.55 -24.96
CA ALA A 106 -6.12 -11.85 -24.08
C ALA A 106 -5.12 -12.78 -24.79
N SER A 107 -5.61 -13.84 -25.45
CA SER A 107 -4.77 -14.77 -26.20
C SER A 107 -4.02 -14.09 -27.36
N SER A 108 -4.67 -13.20 -28.13
CA SER A 108 -4.00 -12.45 -29.21
C SER A 108 -2.88 -11.53 -28.69
N LEU A 109 -3.12 -10.83 -27.58
CA LEU A 109 -2.10 -9.98 -26.95
C LEU A 109 -0.93 -10.81 -26.39
N GLN A 110 -1.22 -11.94 -25.76
CA GLN A 110 -0.18 -12.87 -25.28
C GLN A 110 0.66 -13.39 -26.44
N GLY A 111 0.03 -13.83 -27.54
CA GLY A 111 0.72 -14.27 -28.75
C GLY A 111 1.68 -13.20 -29.30
N PHE A 112 1.17 -11.97 -29.49
CA PHE A 112 1.98 -10.84 -29.97
C PHE A 112 3.19 -10.57 -29.06
N LEU A 113 2.99 -10.60 -27.74
CA LEU A 113 4.06 -10.36 -26.77
C LEU A 113 5.07 -11.51 -26.71
N SER A 114 4.63 -12.75 -26.90
CA SER A 114 5.50 -13.93 -26.82
C SER A 114 6.50 -14.01 -27.98
N ASP A 115 6.12 -13.51 -29.16
CA ASP A 115 6.96 -13.41 -30.37
C ASP A 115 7.84 -12.15 -30.41
N GLY A 116 7.63 -11.23 -29.47
CA GLY A 116 8.03 -9.83 -29.54
C GLY A 116 9.52 -9.49 -29.65
N LYS A 117 10.45 -10.46 -29.73
CA LYS A 117 11.91 -10.19 -29.80
C LYS A 117 12.35 -9.30 -30.98
N ARG A 118 11.47 -9.08 -31.97
CA ARG A 118 11.72 -8.24 -33.16
C ARG A 118 10.82 -7.00 -33.24
N SER A 119 9.98 -6.76 -32.25
CA SER A 119 8.99 -5.68 -32.27
C SER A 119 9.52 -4.43 -31.59
N GLU A 120 9.15 -3.26 -32.14
CA GLU A 120 9.47 -1.96 -31.55
C GLU A 120 9.02 -1.86 -30.07
N PRO A 121 9.86 -1.33 -29.16
CA PRO A 121 9.57 -1.21 -27.74
C PRO A 121 8.21 -0.56 -27.40
N GLN A 122 7.79 0.44 -28.18
CA GLN A 122 6.49 1.11 -27.97
C GLN A 122 5.29 0.18 -28.20
N ARG A 123 5.38 -0.74 -29.17
CA ARG A 123 4.33 -1.71 -29.49
C ARG A 123 4.19 -2.75 -28.38
N ILE A 124 5.34 -3.21 -27.88
CA ILE A 124 5.41 -4.13 -26.73
C ILE A 124 4.78 -3.50 -25.48
N ALA A 125 5.17 -2.26 -25.17
CA ALA A 125 4.59 -1.53 -24.05
C ALA A 125 3.07 -1.29 -24.25
N GLY A 126 2.66 -1.01 -25.50
CA GLY A 126 1.29 -1.08 -26.03
C GLY A 126 0.49 -2.27 -25.53
N ALA A 127 0.89 -3.43 -26.03
CA ALA A 127 0.22 -4.69 -25.78
C ALA A 127 0.29 -5.12 -24.31
N ALA A 128 1.43 -4.93 -23.63
CA ALA A 128 1.59 -5.27 -22.21
C ALA A 128 0.65 -4.46 -21.30
N GLN A 129 0.53 -3.16 -21.55
CA GLN A 129 -0.40 -2.30 -20.80
C GLN A 129 -1.85 -2.73 -20.99
N CYS A 130 -2.25 -3.04 -22.23
CA CYS A 130 -3.60 -3.49 -22.53
C CYS A 130 -3.89 -4.86 -21.89
N LEU A 131 -2.95 -5.81 -21.97
CA LEU A 131 -3.11 -7.12 -21.34
C LEU A 131 -3.24 -6.99 -19.83
N GLY A 132 -2.41 -6.16 -19.19
CA GLY A 132 -2.53 -5.83 -17.77
C GLY A 132 -3.91 -5.24 -17.44
N LYS A 133 -4.40 -4.30 -18.25
CA LYS A 133 -5.72 -3.70 -18.05
C LYS A 133 -6.86 -4.72 -18.19
N LEU A 134 -6.76 -5.65 -19.13
CA LEU A 134 -7.71 -6.76 -19.27
C LEU A 134 -7.71 -7.68 -18.05
N TYR A 135 -6.54 -8.02 -17.52
CA TYR A 135 -6.44 -8.77 -16.28
C TYR A 135 -7.06 -8.05 -15.09
N GLN A 136 -6.85 -6.73 -14.96
CA GLN A 136 -7.44 -5.95 -13.88
C GLN A 136 -8.97 -6.09 -13.84
N HIS A 137 -9.63 -6.14 -15.00
CA HIS A 137 -11.09 -6.21 -15.10
C HIS A 137 -11.63 -7.65 -15.13
N PHE A 138 -10.91 -8.58 -15.77
CA PHE A 138 -11.42 -9.91 -16.09
C PHE A 138 -10.56 -11.04 -15.55
N GLY A 139 -9.56 -10.77 -14.72
CA GLY A 139 -8.54 -11.75 -14.31
C GLY A 139 -9.10 -13.04 -13.73
N ARG A 140 -10.22 -12.96 -12.98
CA ARG A 140 -10.95 -14.14 -12.46
C ARG A 140 -11.41 -15.12 -13.55
N ARG A 141 -11.62 -14.65 -14.79
CA ARG A 141 -12.06 -15.45 -15.94
C ARG A 141 -10.91 -16.01 -16.76
N ILE A 142 -9.75 -15.36 -16.74
CA ILE A 142 -8.56 -15.69 -17.55
C ILE A 142 -7.38 -16.15 -16.68
N THR A 143 -7.67 -16.76 -15.53
CA THR A 143 -6.65 -17.26 -14.58
C THR A 143 -5.72 -18.30 -15.20
N SER A 144 -6.20 -19.10 -16.16
CA SER A 144 -5.41 -20.10 -16.89
C SER A 144 -4.25 -19.47 -17.69
N GLY A 145 -4.40 -18.21 -18.13
CA GLY A 145 -3.38 -17.51 -18.87
C GLY A 145 -2.27 -16.91 -18.00
N LEU A 146 -2.41 -16.91 -16.66
CA LEU A 146 -1.47 -16.18 -15.79
C LEU A 146 -0.03 -16.68 -15.92
N LEU A 147 0.19 -18.00 -16.03
CA LEU A 147 1.53 -18.57 -16.19
C LEU A 147 2.22 -18.04 -17.44
N GLU A 148 1.54 -18.07 -18.59
CA GLU A 148 2.07 -17.53 -19.85
C GLU A 148 2.36 -16.03 -19.73
N THR A 149 1.47 -15.26 -19.08
CA THR A 149 1.69 -13.83 -18.83
C THR A 149 2.93 -13.57 -17.97
N THR A 150 3.19 -14.39 -16.96
CA THR A 150 4.41 -14.29 -16.13
C THR A 150 5.68 -14.64 -16.94
N ILE A 151 5.60 -15.64 -17.82
CA ILE A 151 6.71 -16.01 -18.72
C ILE A 151 6.99 -14.86 -19.70
N ILE A 152 5.94 -14.26 -20.27
CA ILE A 152 6.04 -13.06 -21.11
C ILE A 152 6.70 -11.92 -20.33
N ALA A 153 6.22 -11.60 -19.12
CA ALA A 153 6.83 -10.56 -18.30
C ALA A 153 8.33 -10.81 -18.06
N THR A 154 8.73 -12.07 -17.83
CA THR A 154 10.14 -12.46 -17.70
C THR A 154 10.95 -12.21 -18.97
N LYS A 155 10.38 -12.43 -20.16
CA LYS A 155 11.02 -12.07 -21.43
C LYS A 155 11.17 -10.56 -21.55
N LEU A 156 10.12 -9.79 -21.22
CA LEU A 156 10.11 -8.33 -21.33
C LEU A 156 11.11 -7.65 -20.38
N MET A 157 11.40 -8.26 -19.22
CA MET A 157 12.45 -7.77 -18.31
C MET A 157 13.86 -7.78 -18.91
N LYS A 158 14.08 -8.41 -20.08
CA LYS A 158 15.38 -8.41 -20.78
C LYS A 158 15.56 -7.25 -21.75
N TYR A 159 14.54 -6.41 -21.95
CA TYR A 159 14.66 -5.21 -22.79
C TYR A 159 15.60 -4.17 -22.19
N HIS A 160 16.24 -3.38 -23.04
CA HIS A 160 17.10 -2.27 -22.61
C HIS A 160 16.27 -1.08 -22.11
N GLU A 161 15.10 -0.85 -22.70
CA GLU A 161 14.20 0.24 -22.40
C GLU A 161 13.53 0.02 -21.04
N GLU A 162 13.82 0.92 -20.09
CA GLU A 162 13.24 0.86 -18.73
C GLU A 162 11.72 0.90 -18.71
N PHE A 163 11.07 1.61 -19.65
CA PHE A 163 9.62 1.68 -19.72
C PHE A 163 8.98 0.34 -20.16
N VAL A 164 9.69 -0.48 -20.94
CA VAL A 164 9.21 -1.83 -21.30
C VAL A 164 9.28 -2.74 -20.09
N ARG A 165 10.41 -2.71 -19.36
CA ARG A 165 10.57 -3.45 -18.09
C ARG A 165 9.54 -3.01 -17.05
N GLN A 166 9.25 -1.71 -16.97
CA GLN A 166 8.20 -1.18 -16.11
C GLN A 166 6.81 -1.72 -16.49
N GLU A 167 6.41 -1.64 -17.75
CA GLU A 167 5.10 -2.15 -18.20
C GLU A 167 4.99 -3.68 -18.03
N ALA A 168 6.09 -4.42 -18.11
CA ALA A 168 6.10 -5.85 -17.81
C ALA A 168 5.68 -6.15 -16.36
N LEU A 169 6.22 -5.40 -15.40
CA LEU A 169 5.86 -5.56 -13.99
C LEU A 169 4.48 -4.98 -13.68
N LEU A 170 4.06 -3.87 -14.30
CA LEU A 170 2.69 -3.36 -14.14
C LEU A 170 1.64 -4.32 -14.74
N MET A 171 1.96 -4.97 -15.86
CA MET A 171 1.14 -6.04 -16.41
C MET A 171 1.02 -7.20 -15.43
N LEU A 172 2.14 -7.65 -14.85
CA LEU A 172 2.16 -8.71 -13.84
C LEU A 172 1.35 -8.32 -12.59
N GLN A 173 1.52 -7.10 -12.09
CA GLN A 173 0.78 -6.59 -10.94
C GLN A 173 -0.74 -6.72 -11.15
N ASN A 174 -1.24 -6.17 -12.26
CA ASN A 174 -2.66 -6.24 -12.60
C ASN A 174 -3.13 -7.70 -12.81
N ALA A 175 -2.28 -8.55 -13.38
CA ALA A 175 -2.55 -9.97 -13.55
C ALA A 175 -2.70 -10.71 -12.22
N LEU A 176 -1.80 -10.47 -11.27
CA LEU A 176 -1.86 -11.02 -9.92
C LEU A 176 -3.13 -10.57 -9.19
N GLU A 177 -3.36 -9.26 -9.11
CA GLU A 177 -4.53 -8.66 -8.43
C GLU A 177 -5.84 -9.17 -9.05
N GLY A 178 -5.94 -9.13 -10.39
CA GLY A 178 -7.14 -9.55 -11.12
C GLY A 178 -7.45 -11.05 -10.96
N CYS A 179 -6.43 -11.91 -10.85
CA CYS A 179 -6.63 -13.35 -10.61
C CYS A 179 -6.97 -13.65 -9.15
N GLY A 180 -6.51 -12.83 -8.20
CA GLY A 180 -6.87 -12.88 -6.78
C GLY A 180 -6.61 -14.22 -6.11
N GLY A 181 -5.43 -14.81 -6.35
CA GLY A 181 -4.95 -16.00 -5.65
C GLY A 181 -5.39 -17.37 -6.22
N SER A 182 -6.26 -17.39 -7.23
CA SER A 182 -6.88 -18.64 -7.72
C SER A 182 -6.23 -19.28 -8.95
N ALA A 183 -5.09 -18.78 -9.42
CA ALA A 183 -4.39 -19.36 -10.56
C ALA A 183 -3.52 -20.57 -10.17
N ALA A 184 -2.86 -21.18 -11.16
CA ALA A 184 -1.96 -22.31 -10.96
C ALA A 184 -0.74 -21.92 -10.12
N ALA A 185 -0.32 -22.80 -9.20
CA ALA A 185 0.84 -22.57 -8.33
C ALA A 185 2.12 -22.16 -9.09
N SER A 186 2.39 -22.80 -10.23
CA SER A 186 3.55 -22.48 -11.08
C SER A 186 3.59 -21.02 -11.53
N ALA A 187 2.44 -20.39 -11.73
CA ALA A 187 2.37 -18.98 -12.12
C ALA A 187 2.88 -18.06 -11.01
N TYR A 188 2.55 -18.38 -9.75
CA TYR A 188 2.98 -17.62 -8.58
C TYR A 188 4.46 -17.87 -8.24
N THR A 189 4.92 -19.11 -8.32
CA THR A 189 6.35 -19.43 -8.14
C THR A 189 7.21 -18.70 -9.17
N GLU A 190 6.78 -18.68 -10.43
CA GLU A 190 7.50 -17.97 -11.49
C GLU A 190 7.44 -16.44 -11.31
N ALA A 191 6.31 -15.91 -10.83
CA ALA A 191 6.15 -14.48 -10.56
C ALA A 191 7.09 -14.04 -9.41
N PHE A 192 7.15 -14.82 -8.34
CA PHE A 192 8.10 -14.63 -7.25
C PHE A 192 9.55 -14.60 -7.76
N ARG A 193 9.92 -15.60 -8.58
CA ARG A 193 11.27 -15.72 -9.15
C ARG A 193 11.61 -14.53 -10.05
N LEU A 194 10.66 -14.06 -10.85
CA LEU A 194 10.80 -12.90 -11.72
C LEU A 194 11.07 -11.63 -10.91
N ILE A 195 10.25 -11.35 -9.90
CA ILE A 195 10.34 -10.13 -9.09
C ILE A 195 11.66 -10.08 -8.32
N THR A 196 12.01 -11.17 -7.64
CA THR A 196 13.21 -11.26 -6.81
C THR A 196 14.50 -11.22 -7.64
N ARG A 197 14.52 -11.85 -8.82
CA ARG A 197 15.73 -11.93 -9.66
C ARG A 197 15.95 -10.69 -10.54
N PHE A 198 14.89 -10.07 -11.03
CA PHE A 198 15.01 -9.01 -12.05
C PHE A 198 14.38 -7.67 -11.64
N GLY A 199 13.37 -7.67 -10.76
CA GLY A 199 12.62 -6.46 -10.43
C GLY A 199 13.28 -5.62 -9.34
N ILE A 200 13.57 -6.23 -8.18
CA ILE A 200 14.01 -5.53 -6.97
C ILE A 200 15.35 -4.80 -7.18
N GLY A 201 16.28 -5.42 -7.93
CA GLY A 201 17.61 -4.89 -8.21
C GLY A 201 17.76 -4.15 -9.54
N ASP A 202 16.65 -3.77 -10.21
CA ASP A 202 16.77 -3.06 -11.50
C ASP A 202 17.45 -1.69 -11.34
N LYS A 203 18.21 -1.28 -12.36
CA LYS A 203 18.91 0.01 -12.37
C LYS A 203 17.92 1.18 -12.35
N ALA A 204 16.77 1.05 -13.03
CA ALA A 204 15.78 2.09 -13.15
C ALA A 204 14.83 2.09 -11.94
N PHE A 205 14.74 3.23 -11.26
CA PHE A 205 13.90 3.37 -10.05
C PHE A 205 12.41 3.08 -10.34
N VAL A 206 11.93 3.43 -11.55
CA VAL A 206 10.54 3.16 -11.97
C VAL A 206 10.22 1.67 -12.06
N VAL A 207 11.22 0.83 -12.36
CA VAL A 207 11.09 -0.63 -12.41
C VAL A 207 11.11 -1.20 -10.99
N ARG A 208 11.97 -0.68 -10.12
CA ARG A 208 12.00 -1.06 -8.69
C ARG A 208 10.68 -0.73 -7.97
N ILE A 209 10.06 0.42 -8.25
CA ILE A 209 8.72 0.77 -7.76
C ILE A 209 7.67 -0.24 -8.25
N ALA A 210 7.71 -0.62 -9.53
CA ALA A 210 6.78 -1.62 -10.07
C ALA A 210 6.99 -3.00 -9.43
N ALA A 211 8.24 -3.37 -9.10
CA ALA A 211 8.55 -4.60 -8.37
C ALA A 211 7.95 -4.60 -6.96
N ALA A 212 8.09 -3.50 -6.22
CA ALA A 212 7.48 -3.34 -4.90
C ALA A 212 5.95 -3.46 -4.96
N ARG A 213 5.32 -2.87 -5.98
CA ARG A 213 3.87 -3.00 -6.22
C ARG A 213 3.46 -4.44 -6.52
N CYS A 214 4.27 -5.22 -7.24
CA CYS A 214 4.02 -6.65 -7.42
C CYS A 214 4.10 -7.42 -6.09
N LEU A 215 5.05 -7.09 -5.20
CA LEU A 215 5.13 -7.71 -3.86
C LEU A 215 3.90 -7.38 -3.01
N LYS A 216 3.46 -6.13 -3.03
CA LYS A 216 2.20 -5.70 -2.41
C LYS A 216 1.01 -6.47 -3.01
N ALA A 217 0.94 -6.60 -4.33
CA ALA A 217 -0.11 -7.37 -5.00
C ALA A 217 -0.14 -8.83 -4.53
N ILE A 218 1.02 -9.49 -4.41
CA ILE A 218 1.13 -10.85 -3.86
C ILE A 218 0.56 -10.92 -2.44
N ALA A 219 0.94 -9.98 -1.56
CA ALA A 219 0.39 -9.90 -0.20
C ALA A 219 -1.14 -9.64 -0.21
N ASN A 220 -1.62 -8.87 -1.18
CA ASN A 220 -3.03 -8.52 -1.30
C ASN A 220 -3.92 -9.67 -1.75
N ILE A 221 -3.39 -10.59 -2.55
CA ILE A 221 -4.14 -11.75 -3.02
C ILE A 221 -3.99 -12.99 -2.12
N GLY A 222 -3.43 -12.82 -0.91
CA GLY A 222 -3.27 -13.89 0.07
C GLY A 222 -1.98 -14.71 -0.06
N GLY A 223 -0.98 -14.23 -0.79
CA GLY A 223 0.34 -14.87 -0.87
C GLY A 223 0.32 -16.32 -1.38
N PRO A 224 -0.39 -16.63 -2.48
CA PRO A 224 -0.54 -18.01 -2.97
C PRO A 224 0.80 -18.68 -3.24
N GLY A 225 1.06 -19.77 -2.51
CA GLY A 225 2.28 -20.56 -2.63
C GLY A 225 3.48 -20.00 -1.87
N LEU A 226 3.30 -18.96 -1.05
CA LEU A 226 4.32 -18.50 -0.11
C LEU A 226 4.29 -19.34 1.16
N GLY A 227 5.41 -19.98 1.50
CA GLY A 227 5.66 -20.51 2.83
C GLY A 227 6.32 -19.47 3.73
N VAL A 228 6.57 -19.86 4.99
CA VAL A 228 7.23 -19.01 6.00
C VAL A 228 8.60 -18.51 5.50
N ALA A 229 9.38 -19.39 4.85
CA ALA A 229 10.69 -19.04 4.31
C ALA A 229 10.61 -17.99 3.20
N GLU A 230 9.62 -18.09 2.30
CA GLU A 230 9.40 -17.12 1.25
C GLU A 230 8.93 -15.77 1.82
N PHE A 231 8.03 -15.78 2.82
CA PHE A 231 7.63 -14.56 3.53
C PHE A 231 8.84 -13.86 4.17
N ASP A 232 9.66 -14.61 4.90
CA ASP A 232 10.88 -14.08 5.52
C ASP A 232 11.85 -13.50 4.49
N SER A 233 12.02 -14.18 3.35
CA SER A 233 12.87 -13.73 2.25
C SER A 233 12.36 -12.43 1.64
N LEU A 234 11.07 -12.34 1.31
CA LEU A 234 10.46 -11.13 0.74
C LEU A 234 10.53 -9.94 1.69
N ALA A 235 10.21 -10.15 2.97
CA ALA A 235 10.32 -9.11 3.98
C ALA A 235 11.76 -8.62 4.12
N THR A 236 12.74 -9.52 4.12
CA THR A 236 14.17 -9.18 4.15
C THR A 236 14.58 -8.35 2.93
N TYR A 237 14.10 -8.69 1.73
CA TYR A 237 14.37 -7.88 0.54
C TYR A 237 13.77 -6.48 0.64
N CYS A 238 12.54 -6.36 1.16
CA CYS A 238 11.91 -5.05 1.34
C CYS A 238 12.69 -4.20 2.34
N VAL A 239 13.12 -4.76 3.48
CA VAL A 239 13.95 -4.06 4.48
C VAL A 239 15.24 -3.53 3.84
N LYS A 240 15.93 -4.34 3.02
CA LYS A 240 17.12 -3.88 2.28
C LYS A 240 16.80 -2.75 1.29
N ALA A 241 15.65 -2.82 0.62
CA ALA A 241 15.24 -1.79 -0.33
C ALA A 241 14.86 -0.45 0.32
N LEU A 242 14.67 -0.41 1.65
CA LEU A 242 14.50 0.85 2.39
C LEU A 242 15.80 1.68 2.48
N GLU A 243 16.93 1.14 2.04
CA GLU A 243 18.20 1.86 1.91
C GLU A 243 18.38 2.50 0.51
N ASP A 244 17.39 2.38 -0.38
CA ASP A 244 17.45 2.95 -1.73
C ASP A 244 17.63 4.47 -1.68
N SER A 245 18.41 5.03 -2.61
CA SER A 245 18.66 6.47 -2.69
C SER A 245 17.41 7.28 -3.07
N VAL A 246 16.44 6.65 -3.72
CA VAL A 246 15.21 7.31 -4.20
C VAL A 246 14.07 7.13 -3.22
N THR A 247 13.55 8.25 -2.67
CA THR A 247 12.45 8.24 -1.68
C THR A 247 11.22 7.47 -2.14
N SER A 248 10.77 7.68 -3.39
CA SER A 248 9.60 6.98 -3.91
C SER A 248 9.78 5.46 -4.04
N VAL A 249 11.04 4.98 -4.15
CA VAL A 249 11.33 3.54 -4.09
C VAL A 249 11.18 3.05 -2.65
N ARG A 250 11.76 3.78 -1.68
CA ARG A 250 11.62 3.48 -0.25
C ARG A 250 10.15 3.43 0.17
N ASP A 251 9.34 4.40 -0.24
CA ASP A 251 7.89 4.45 0.09
C ASP A 251 7.14 3.23 -0.47
N ALA A 252 7.41 2.85 -1.72
CA ALA A 252 6.78 1.70 -2.36
C ALA A 252 7.17 0.37 -1.67
N PHE A 253 8.43 0.22 -1.29
CA PHE A 253 8.89 -0.96 -0.54
C PHE A 253 8.42 -0.95 0.91
N ALA A 254 8.22 0.22 1.51
CA ALA A 254 7.67 0.34 2.84
C ALA A 254 6.23 -0.19 2.89
N GLU A 255 5.42 0.18 1.90
CA GLU A 255 4.05 -0.31 1.72
C GLU A 255 4.01 -1.83 1.46
N ALA A 256 4.91 -2.33 0.62
CA ALA A 256 5.03 -3.76 0.35
C ALA A 256 5.42 -4.54 1.62
N LEU A 257 6.39 -4.05 2.40
CA LEU A 257 6.83 -4.67 3.64
C LEU A 257 5.68 -4.74 4.66
N GLY A 258 4.98 -3.62 4.88
CA GLY A 258 3.83 -3.58 5.79
C GLY A 258 2.75 -4.59 5.39
N SER A 259 2.44 -4.68 4.10
CA SER A 259 1.44 -5.62 3.57
C SER A 259 1.87 -7.09 3.72
N LEU A 260 3.15 -7.40 3.48
CA LEU A 260 3.69 -8.76 3.60
C LEU A 260 3.73 -9.23 5.05
N VAL A 261 4.19 -8.38 5.97
CA VAL A 261 4.22 -8.70 7.40
C VAL A 261 2.79 -8.87 7.92
N ALA A 262 1.86 -8.01 7.50
CA ALA A 262 0.45 -8.13 7.87
C ALA A 262 -0.14 -9.46 7.39
N LEU A 263 0.07 -9.86 6.12
CA LEU A 263 -0.37 -11.18 5.65
C LEU A 263 0.30 -12.33 6.42
N GLY A 264 1.60 -12.22 6.71
CA GLY A 264 2.34 -13.21 7.50
C GLY A 264 1.77 -13.39 8.91
N MET A 265 1.20 -12.33 9.51
CA MET A 265 0.60 -12.38 10.85
C MET A 265 -0.82 -12.96 10.87
N ASN A 266 -1.47 -13.07 9.72
CA ASN A 266 -2.88 -13.46 9.55
C ASN A 266 -2.98 -14.75 8.71
N PRO A 267 -2.70 -15.94 9.30
CA PRO A 267 -2.69 -17.20 8.57
C PRO A 267 -4.04 -17.53 7.91
N GLU A 268 -5.15 -17.12 8.50
CA GLU A 268 -6.51 -17.26 7.94
C GLU A 268 -6.72 -16.49 6.63
N ALA A 269 -5.93 -15.46 6.35
CA ALA A 269 -5.97 -14.72 5.10
C ALA A 269 -5.01 -15.26 4.03
N GLN A 270 -4.18 -16.26 4.36
CA GLN A 270 -3.26 -16.88 3.41
C GLN A 270 -4.02 -17.87 2.52
N VAL A 271 -3.91 -17.67 1.21
CA VAL A 271 -4.64 -18.44 0.20
C VAL A 271 -3.73 -19.52 -0.36
N GLN A 272 -4.29 -20.71 -0.57
CA GLN A 272 -3.57 -21.77 -1.28
C GLN A 272 -3.80 -21.69 -2.79
N PRO A 273 -2.75 -21.86 -3.61
CA PRO A 273 -2.87 -21.85 -5.06
C PRO A 273 -3.62 -23.10 -5.57
N ARG A 274 -4.16 -23.03 -6.78
CA ARG A 274 -4.76 -24.21 -7.43
C ARG A 274 -3.67 -25.14 -7.99
N GLY A 275 -3.89 -26.45 -7.87
CA GLY A 275 -3.03 -27.48 -8.47
C GLY A 275 -2.76 -28.65 -7.53
N LYS A 276 -1.97 -29.63 -7.99
CA LYS A 276 -1.46 -30.73 -7.16
C LYS A 276 -0.02 -30.41 -6.76
N GLY A 277 0.27 -30.38 -5.47
CA GLY A 277 1.62 -30.19 -4.92
C GLY A 277 1.56 -30.11 -3.38
N PRO A 278 2.70 -30.35 -2.69
CA PRO A 278 2.77 -30.07 -1.27
C PRO A 278 2.79 -28.55 -1.10
N PHE A 279 1.64 -27.96 -0.79
CA PHE A 279 1.58 -26.54 -0.45
C PHE A 279 1.86 -26.38 1.03
N PRO A 280 2.79 -25.48 1.42
CA PRO A 280 3.05 -25.22 2.83
C PRO A 280 1.75 -24.77 3.49
N PRO A 281 1.34 -25.36 4.63
CA PRO A 281 0.11 -24.97 5.29
C PRO A 281 0.17 -23.50 5.71
N PRO A 282 -0.97 -22.80 5.76
CA PRO A 282 -1.01 -21.44 6.27
C PRO A 282 -0.41 -21.40 7.67
N LYS A 283 0.63 -20.59 7.86
CA LYS A 283 1.33 -20.49 9.14
C LYS A 283 1.65 -19.05 9.46
N LYS A 284 1.42 -18.70 10.72
CA LYS A 284 1.78 -17.39 11.26
C LYS A 284 3.29 -17.20 11.22
N LEU A 285 3.73 -16.03 10.78
CA LEU A 285 5.12 -15.61 10.77
C LEU A 285 5.59 -15.29 12.20
N GLU A 286 5.97 -16.32 12.94
CA GLU A 286 6.46 -16.21 14.31
C GLU A 286 7.67 -15.26 14.39
N GLY A 287 7.57 -14.25 15.26
CA GLY A 287 8.59 -13.21 15.42
C GLY A 287 8.73 -12.27 14.21
N GLY A 288 7.81 -12.28 13.25
CA GLY A 288 7.89 -11.47 12.03
C GLY A 288 8.01 -9.96 12.29
N LEU A 289 7.23 -9.43 13.24
CA LEU A 289 7.33 -8.01 13.64
C LEU A 289 8.71 -7.67 14.19
N GLN A 290 9.22 -8.51 15.09
CA GLN A 290 10.52 -8.29 15.69
C GLN A 290 11.62 -8.37 14.64
N ARG A 291 11.58 -9.38 13.76
CA ARG A 291 12.62 -9.66 12.77
C ARG A 291 12.69 -8.60 11.67
N HIS A 292 11.54 -8.13 11.18
CA HIS A 292 11.45 -7.32 9.97
C HIS A 292 11.08 -5.85 10.19
N LEU A 293 10.52 -5.49 11.35
CA LEU A 293 10.16 -4.11 11.66
C LEU A 293 10.96 -3.57 12.85
N ALA A 294 10.85 -4.19 14.03
CA ALA A 294 11.42 -3.64 15.26
C ALA A 294 12.96 -3.73 15.31
N LEU A 295 13.55 -4.90 15.04
CA LEU A 295 15.00 -5.09 15.10
C LEU A 295 15.75 -4.29 14.03
N PRO A 296 15.29 -4.22 12.76
CA PRO A 296 15.89 -3.32 11.78
C PRO A 296 15.83 -1.85 12.21
N PHE A 297 14.72 -1.45 12.85
CA PHE A 297 14.55 -0.07 13.31
C PHE A 297 15.53 0.29 14.42
N THR A 298 15.69 -0.58 15.42
CA THR A 298 16.64 -0.35 16.52
C THR A 298 18.09 -0.44 16.09
N LYS A 299 18.41 -1.28 15.09
CA LYS A 299 19.75 -1.35 14.48
C LYS A 299 20.10 -0.16 13.61
N ALA A 300 19.11 0.50 13.02
CA ALA A 300 19.29 1.69 12.21
C ALA A 300 19.64 2.89 13.11
N SER A 301 20.90 2.97 13.56
CA SER A 301 21.40 4.01 14.46
C SER A 301 22.27 5.05 13.74
N GLY A 302 22.31 6.27 14.27
CA GLY A 302 23.11 7.37 13.73
C GLY A 302 22.44 8.16 12.59
N SER A 303 23.15 9.18 12.10
CA SER A 303 22.62 10.17 11.16
C SER A 303 22.43 9.64 9.74
N ARG A 304 23.23 8.64 9.32
CA ARG A 304 23.18 8.03 7.99
C ARG A 304 22.02 7.05 7.81
N SER A 305 21.36 6.65 8.90
CA SER A 305 20.26 5.68 8.88
C SER A 305 18.88 6.33 9.04
N LYS A 306 18.77 7.65 8.87
CA LYS A 306 17.48 8.36 8.95
C LYS A 306 16.48 7.87 7.89
N ASP A 307 16.95 7.69 6.65
CA ASP A 307 16.09 7.27 5.53
C ASP A 307 15.48 5.89 5.74
N ILE A 308 16.27 4.91 6.17
CA ILE A 308 15.76 3.57 6.50
C ILE A 308 14.81 3.60 7.70
N ARG A 309 15.07 4.43 8.72
CA ARG A 309 14.13 4.61 9.85
C ARG A 309 12.79 5.16 9.39
N VAL A 310 12.77 6.13 8.48
CA VAL A 310 11.53 6.65 7.89
C VAL A 310 10.82 5.55 7.09
N GLY A 311 11.54 4.77 6.29
CA GLY A 311 10.97 3.61 5.58
C GLY A 311 10.32 2.60 6.52
N LEU A 312 11.01 2.20 7.59
CA LEU A 312 10.50 1.25 8.59
C LEU A 312 9.31 1.82 9.37
N THR A 313 9.32 3.13 9.62
CA THR A 313 8.19 3.86 10.22
C THR A 313 6.95 3.75 9.34
N LEU A 314 7.09 4.00 8.03
CA LEU A 314 6.00 3.83 7.07
C LEU A 314 5.55 2.36 6.99
N SER A 315 6.47 1.39 7.02
CA SER A 315 6.12 -0.03 7.04
C SER A 315 5.29 -0.43 8.26
N TRP A 316 5.60 0.10 9.44
CA TRP A 316 4.77 -0.09 10.63
C TRP A 316 3.36 0.47 10.44
N VAL A 317 3.24 1.68 9.89
CA VAL A 317 1.92 2.30 9.62
C VAL A 317 1.11 1.47 8.62
N PHE A 318 1.71 1.06 7.50
CA PHE A 318 1.04 0.21 6.51
C PHE A 318 0.66 -1.16 7.07
N PHE A 319 1.50 -1.73 7.96
CA PHE A 319 1.17 -2.95 8.68
C PHE A 319 -0.09 -2.76 9.54
N LEU A 320 -0.12 -1.74 10.40
CA LEU A 320 -1.26 -1.49 11.31
C LEU A 320 -2.55 -1.18 10.54
N GLN A 321 -2.45 -0.38 9.46
CA GLN A 321 -3.56 -0.12 8.56
C GLN A 321 -4.08 -1.39 7.89
N ALA A 322 -3.21 -2.32 7.51
CA ALA A 322 -3.64 -3.60 6.95
C ALA A 322 -4.33 -4.48 8.01
N ILE A 323 -3.81 -4.54 9.24
CA ILE A 323 -4.43 -5.26 10.36
C ILE A 323 -5.86 -4.75 10.60
N HIS A 324 -6.03 -3.44 10.70
CA HIS A 324 -7.33 -2.84 10.99
C HIS A 324 -8.27 -2.81 9.77
N LEU A 325 -7.85 -2.19 8.65
CA LEU A 325 -8.76 -1.89 7.54
C LEU A 325 -9.00 -3.07 6.60
N LYS A 326 -8.03 -3.98 6.48
CA LYS A 326 -8.11 -5.10 5.54
C LYS A 326 -8.45 -6.42 6.24
N TYR A 327 -7.82 -6.70 7.38
CA TYR A 327 -8.07 -7.91 8.16
C TYR A 327 -9.15 -7.71 9.24
N LEU A 328 -9.66 -6.49 9.39
CA LEU A 328 -10.83 -6.17 10.22
C LEU A 328 -10.64 -6.54 11.70
N HIS A 329 -9.39 -6.48 12.18
CA HIS A 329 -9.13 -6.55 13.62
C HIS A 329 -9.75 -5.35 14.32
N LEU A 330 -10.23 -5.58 15.54
CA LEU A 330 -10.79 -4.52 16.38
C LEU A 330 -9.72 -3.46 16.63
N ASP A 331 -10.12 -2.20 16.56
CA ASP A 331 -9.25 -1.05 16.79
C ASP A 331 -8.62 -1.05 18.20
N ILE A 332 -9.34 -1.57 19.20
CA ILE A 332 -8.80 -1.74 20.56
C ILE A 332 -7.59 -2.69 20.61
N GLU A 333 -7.50 -3.67 19.70
CA GLU A 333 -6.35 -4.58 19.62
C GLU A 333 -5.07 -3.87 19.15
N LEU A 334 -5.18 -2.69 18.54
CA LEU A 334 -4.01 -1.91 18.11
C LEU A 334 -3.14 -1.49 19.30
N GLN A 335 -3.71 -1.39 20.50
CA GLN A 335 -2.99 -1.17 21.76
C GLN A 335 -1.90 -2.24 22.00
N ASN A 336 -2.15 -3.50 21.59
CA ASN A 336 -1.17 -4.58 21.75
C ASN A 336 0.12 -4.34 20.96
N TYR A 337 0.04 -3.62 19.84
CA TYR A 337 1.21 -3.24 19.06
C TYR A 337 1.91 -2.00 19.60
N ALA A 338 1.17 -1.09 20.27
CA ALA A 338 1.73 0.14 20.84
C ALA A 338 2.88 -0.13 21.81
N LEU A 339 2.77 -1.19 22.64
CA LEU A 339 3.88 -1.60 23.52
C LEU A 339 5.13 -2.01 22.72
N ASN A 340 4.97 -2.89 21.73
CA ASN A 340 6.06 -3.33 20.87
C ASN A 340 6.74 -2.15 20.13
N ILE A 341 5.94 -1.14 19.77
CA ILE A 341 6.41 0.08 19.10
C ILE A 341 7.20 0.95 20.07
N MET A 342 6.70 1.16 21.30
CA MET A 342 7.42 1.91 22.33
C MET A 342 8.70 1.20 22.76
N ASP A 343 8.72 -0.13 22.80
CA ASP A 343 9.89 -0.92 23.15
C ASP A 343 11.08 -0.74 22.19
N MET A 344 10.84 -0.22 20.98
CA MET A 344 11.93 0.20 20.10
C MET A 344 12.77 1.35 20.69
N LEU A 345 12.26 2.07 21.70
CA LEU A 345 12.94 3.13 22.45
C LEU A 345 13.62 2.63 23.74
N ARG A 346 13.61 1.32 24.01
CA ARG A 346 14.12 0.77 25.27
C ARG A 346 15.65 0.89 25.39
N MET A 347 16.37 0.72 24.28
CA MET A 347 17.84 0.83 24.24
C MET A 347 18.27 2.30 24.15
N ASP A 348 18.11 3.04 25.25
CA ASP A 348 18.37 4.48 25.33
C ASP A 348 19.81 4.75 25.83
N THR A 349 20.81 4.62 24.94
CA THR A 349 22.19 5.02 25.26
C THR A 349 22.37 6.54 25.23
N SER A 350 21.56 7.23 24.42
CA SER A 350 21.49 8.69 24.32
C SER A 350 20.18 9.09 23.66
N PHE A 351 19.61 10.22 24.08
CA PHE A 351 18.37 10.74 23.50
C PHE A 351 18.51 11.06 21.99
N ASP A 352 17.77 10.35 21.15
CA ASP A 352 17.67 10.60 19.70
C ASP A 352 16.26 11.09 19.35
N ALA A 353 16.14 12.40 19.12
CA ALA A 353 14.88 13.05 18.78
C ALA A 353 14.23 12.49 17.50
N HIS A 354 15.03 12.00 16.54
CA HIS A 354 14.50 11.43 15.30
C HIS A 354 13.88 10.06 15.53
N VAL A 355 14.48 9.22 16.39
CA VAL A 355 13.91 7.90 16.73
C VAL A 355 12.59 8.08 17.46
N VAL A 356 12.54 9.00 18.43
CA VAL A 356 11.30 9.35 19.13
C VAL A 356 10.24 9.90 18.17
N ALA A 357 10.61 10.77 17.22
CA ALA A 357 9.68 11.30 16.22
C ALA A 357 9.09 10.21 15.31
N CYS A 358 9.90 9.24 14.89
CA CYS A 358 9.45 8.07 14.14
C CYS A 358 8.42 7.26 14.94
N VAL A 359 8.73 6.93 16.20
CA VAL A 359 7.82 6.17 17.07
C VAL A 359 6.51 6.93 17.32
N LEU A 360 6.59 8.24 17.56
CA LEU A 360 5.40 9.09 17.69
C LEU A 360 4.54 9.11 16.44
N TYR A 361 5.15 9.12 15.25
CA TYR A 361 4.40 9.05 14.00
C TYR A 361 3.64 7.72 13.87
N ILE A 362 4.26 6.60 14.27
CA ILE A 362 3.60 5.29 14.28
C ILE A 362 2.45 5.29 15.29
N LEU A 363 2.68 5.75 16.53
CA LEU A 363 1.64 5.78 17.57
C LEU A 363 0.48 6.69 17.16
N ARG A 364 0.76 7.83 16.54
CA ARG A 364 -0.28 8.74 16.05
C ARG A 364 -1.07 8.16 14.88
N VAL A 365 -0.42 7.94 13.75
CA VAL A 365 -1.08 7.61 12.47
C VAL A 365 -1.44 6.12 12.40
N GLY A 366 -0.58 5.27 12.97
CA GLY A 366 -0.74 3.82 12.97
C GLY A 366 -1.67 3.28 14.06
N VAL A 367 -1.84 4.01 15.17
CA VAL A 367 -2.65 3.56 16.33
C VAL A 367 -3.77 4.54 16.63
N THR A 368 -3.47 5.73 17.16
CA THR A 368 -4.48 6.66 17.70
C THR A 368 -5.50 7.13 16.65
N ASP A 369 -5.05 7.55 15.46
CA ASP A 369 -5.93 8.08 14.41
C ASP A 369 -6.83 6.99 13.78
N GLN A 370 -6.57 5.71 14.06
CA GLN A 370 -7.39 4.57 13.62
C GLN A 370 -8.35 4.08 14.71
N MET A 371 -8.21 4.54 15.94
CA MET A 371 -9.07 4.17 17.05
C MET A 371 -10.34 5.01 17.07
N THR A 372 -11.46 4.35 17.39
CA THR A 372 -12.71 5.01 17.78
C THR A 372 -12.57 5.68 19.15
N GLU A 373 -13.46 6.62 19.48
CA GLU A 373 -13.43 7.33 20.78
C GLU A 373 -13.39 6.38 22.00
N PRO A 374 -14.20 5.29 22.08
CA PRO A 374 -14.10 4.36 23.21
C PRO A 374 -12.73 3.69 23.34
N SER A 375 -12.13 3.29 22.22
CA SER A 375 -10.79 2.69 22.19
C SER A 375 -9.72 3.70 22.57
N GLN A 376 -9.85 4.96 22.14
CA GLN A 376 -8.96 6.05 22.55
C GLN A 376 -9.05 6.31 24.06
N ARG A 377 -10.24 6.28 24.67
CA ARG A 377 -10.41 6.40 26.13
C ARG A 377 -9.64 5.29 26.85
N SER A 378 -9.84 4.03 26.47
CA SER A 378 -9.07 2.90 27.03
C SER A 378 -7.56 3.06 26.82
N PHE A 379 -7.15 3.57 25.64
CA PHE A 379 -5.75 3.77 25.31
C PHE A 379 -5.08 4.82 26.20
N THR A 380 -5.80 5.85 26.67
CA THR A 380 -5.25 6.82 27.64
C THR A 380 -4.86 6.16 28.97
N VAL A 381 -5.67 5.22 29.46
CA VAL A 381 -5.37 4.44 30.68
C VAL A 381 -4.11 3.61 30.47
N PHE A 382 -4.03 2.88 29.35
CA PHE A 382 -2.85 2.10 28.99
C PHE A 382 -1.57 2.94 28.94
N LEU A 383 -1.61 4.12 28.31
CA LEU A 383 -0.46 5.03 28.28
C LEU A 383 -0.07 5.50 29.69
N GLY A 384 -1.07 5.71 30.56
CA GLY A 384 -0.86 6.02 31.97
C GLY A 384 -0.14 4.92 32.73
N GLU A 385 -0.49 3.66 32.50
CA GLU A 385 0.19 2.49 33.08
C GLU A 385 1.64 2.38 32.58
N GLN A 386 1.90 2.61 31.29
CA GLN A 386 3.24 2.57 30.74
C GLN A 386 4.18 3.63 31.34
N LEU A 387 3.64 4.77 31.77
CA LEU A 387 4.41 5.81 32.46
C LEU A 387 4.82 5.41 33.89
N GLN A 388 3.99 4.59 34.55
CA GLN A 388 4.26 4.06 35.88
C GLN A 388 5.22 2.86 35.84
N SER A 389 5.39 2.22 34.69
CA SER A 389 6.28 1.07 34.54
C SER A 389 7.74 1.43 34.92
N PRO A 390 8.36 0.68 35.86
CA PRO A 390 9.76 0.89 36.22
C PRO A 390 10.72 0.50 35.10
N GLU A 391 10.28 -0.35 34.18
CA GLU A 391 11.08 -0.82 33.04
C GLU A 391 11.08 0.16 31.85
N ALA A 392 10.21 1.19 31.88
CA ALA A 392 10.10 2.16 30.80
C ALA A 392 11.30 3.13 30.77
N SER A 393 11.98 3.19 29.63
CA SER A 393 13.08 4.15 29.41
C SER A 393 12.59 5.60 29.40
N PRO A 394 13.46 6.60 29.62
CA PRO A 394 13.08 8.01 29.51
C PRO A 394 12.43 8.34 28.16
N SER A 395 12.98 7.81 27.05
CA SER A 395 12.42 7.99 25.71
C SER A 395 11.04 7.36 25.55
N MET A 396 10.79 6.17 26.14
CA MET A 396 9.45 5.56 26.16
C MET A 396 8.45 6.45 26.90
N LYS A 397 8.82 6.99 28.06
CA LYS A 397 7.95 7.90 28.82
C LYS A 397 7.63 9.19 28.07
N ILE A 398 8.61 9.75 27.35
CA ILE A 398 8.37 10.91 26.47
C ILE A 398 7.40 10.56 25.35
N ALA A 399 7.54 9.38 24.73
CA ALA A 399 6.63 8.93 23.68
C ALA A 399 5.21 8.73 24.22
N ALA A 400 5.06 8.12 25.39
CA ALA A 400 3.78 7.91 26.05
C ALA A 400 3.09 9.25 26.44
N LEU A 401 3.82 10.20 27.03
CA LEU A 401 3.29 11.53 27.39
C LEU A 401 2.80 12.34 26.18
N ARG A 402 3.55 12.32 25.07
CA ARG A 402 3.15 12.99 23.83
C ARG A 402 1.96 12.34 23.17
N THR A 403 1.94 11.00 23.15
CA THR A 403 0.80 10.26 22.61
C THR A 403 -0.44 10.49 23.46
N LEU A 404 -0.30 10.50 24.78
CA LEU A 404 -1.39 10.83 25.72
C LEU A 404 -1.91 12.25 25.48
N SER A 405 -1.02 13.23 25.41
CA SER A 405 -1.39 14.63 25.09
C SER A 405 -2.14 14.74 23.76
N TYR A 406 -1.69 14.01 22.74
CA TYR A 406 -2.37 13.98 21.45
C TYR A 406 -3.76 13.36 21.57
N THR A 407 -3.89 12.19 22.19
CA THR A 407 -5.17 11.49 22.37
C THR A 407 -6.17 12.32 23.16
N LEU A 408 -5.76 12.99 24.25
CA LEU A 408 -6.63 13.87 25.03
C LEU A 408 -7.13 15.06 24.22
N LYS A 409 -6.29 15.64 23.35
CA LYS A 409 -6.70 16.72 22.44
C LYS A 409 -7.69 16.23 21.38
N THR A 410 -7.49 15.02 20.86
CA THR A 410 -8.40 14.40 19.90
C THR A 410 -9.76 14.10 20.53
N LEU A 411 -9.78 13.59 21.77
CA LEU A 411 -11.00 13.33 22.52
C LEU A 411 -11.72 14.62 22.95
N GLY A 412 -10.97 15.69 23.21
CA GLY A 412 -11.54 16.95 23.71
C GLY A 412 -12.02 16.88 25.17
N GLU A 413 -11.69 15.81 25.89
CA GLU A 413 -12.00 15.62 27.31
C GLU A 413 -10.89 14.82 28.02
N VAL A 414 -10.94 14.79 29.35
CA VAL A 414 -10.14 13.87 30.18
C VAL A 414 -11.04 12.73 30.64
N PRO A 415 -10.87 11.50 30.10
CA PRO A 415 -11.73 10.36 30.43
C PRO A 415 -11.76 10.07 31.93
N LEU A 416 -12.93 9.69 32.47
CA LEU A 416 -13.09 9.36 33.89
C LEU A 416 -12.16 8.23 34.31
N GLU A 417 -12.01 7.23 33.45
CA GLU A 417 -11.15 6.07 33.64
C GLU A 417 -9.68 6.48 33.75
N PHE A 418 -9.25 7.51 33.02
CA PHE A 418 -7.90 8.04 33.13
C PHE A 418 -7.69 8.84 34.42
N LYS A 419 -8.73 9.53 34.92
CA LYS A 419 -8.65 10.30 36.18
C LYS A 419 -8.30 9.40 37.38
N GLU A 420 -8.68 8.12 37.35
CA GLU A 420 -8.34 7.17 38.43
C GLU A 420 -6.84 6.87 38.52
N VAL A 421 -6.12 6.91 37.40
CA VAL A 421 -4.66 6.66 37.35
C VAL A 421 -3.83 7.95 37.25
N PHE A 422 -4.49 9.08 37.03
CA PHE A 422 -3.90 10.38 36.71
C PHE A 422 -2.87 10.86 37.75
N ASP A 423 -3.27 10.92 39.02
CA ASP A 423 -2.45 11.48 40.09
C ASP A 423 -1.12 10.73 40.21
N ASN A 424 -1.16 9.39 40.20
CA ASN A 424 0.04 8.56 40.30
C ASN A 424 0.92 8.68 39.05
N THR A 425 0.32 8.71 37.86
CA THR A 425 1.03 8.76 36.58
C THR A 425 1.79 10.08 36.39
N VAL A 426 1.11 11.21 36.57
CA VAL A 426 1.68 12.51 36.19
C VAL A 426 2.59 13.07 37.27
N VAL A 427 2.29 12.83 38.56
CA VAL A 427 3.18 13.20 39.68
C VAL A 427 4.52 12.48 39.59
N ALA A 428 4.52 11.19 39.23
CA ALA A 428 5.76 10.43 39.01
C ALA A 428 6.57 10.98 37.82
N ALA A 429 5.90 11.40 36.75
CA ALA A 429 6.55 11.92 35.55
C ALA A 429 7.17 13.33 35.75
N VAL A 430 6.48 14.23 36.46
CA VAL A 430 7.02 15.59 36.75
C VAL A 430 8.21 15.55 37.72
N SER A 431 8.31 14.51 38.53
CA SER A 431 9.41 14.30 39.50
C SER A 431 10.52 13.39 38.96
N HIS A 432 10.47 13.02 37.68
CA HIS A 432 11.43 12.08 37.09
C HIS A 432 12.86 12.65 37.10
N SER A 433 13.85 11.78 37.29
CA SER A 433 15.28 12.15 37.25
C SER A 433 15.73 12.82 35.94
N TYR A 434 15.12 12.48 34.80
CA TYR A 434 15.48 12.99 33.47
C TYR A 434 14.73 14.28 33.15
N GLN A 435 15.47 15.34 32.83
CA GLN A 435 14.90 16.67 32.55
C GLN A 435 13.87 16.65 31.42
N LEU A 436 14.15 15.94 30.32
CA LEU A 436 13.24 15.89 29.17
C LEU A 436 11.89 15.24 29.50
N VAL A 437 11.89 14.22 30.37
CA VAL A 437 10.65 13.60 30.86
C VAL A 437 9.84 14.61 31.67
N ARG A 438 10.49 15.37 32.56
CA ARG A 438 9.81 16.42 33.34
C ARG A 438 9.22 17.52 32.45
N VAL A 439 9.96 17.95 31.43
CA VAL A 439 9.47 18.95 30.46
C VAL A 439 8.23 18.43 29.73
N GLU A 440 8.26 17.20 29.25
CA GLU A 440 7.12 16.62 28.54
C GLU A 440 5.92 16.37 29.47
N ALA A 441 6.17 16.03 30.74
CA ALA A 441 5.13 15.89 31.75
C ALA A 441 4.44 17.25 32.02
N ALA A 442 5.21 18.34 32.10
CA ALA A 442 4.65 19.69 32.24
C ALA A 442 3.81 20.11 31.00
N LEU A 443 4.23 19.74 29.79
CA LEU A 443 3.44 19.98 28.57
C LEU A 443 2.15 19.14 28.54
N THR A 444 2.20 17.93 29.09
CA THR A 444 1.03 17.06 29.25
C THR A 444 0.05 17.65 30.26
N LEU A 445 0.53 18.17 31.40
CA LEU A 445 -0.29 18.93 32.36
C LEU A 445 -0.95 20.15 31.73
N ARG A 446 -0.23 20.89 30.88
CA ARG A 446 -0.81 22.00 30.12
C ARG A 446 -1.96 21.53 29.23
N THR A 447 -1.75 20.42 28.51
CA THR A 447 -2.78 19.83 27.64
C THR A 447 -4.02 19.41 28.44
N LEU A 448 -3.83 18.80 29.61
CA LEU A 448 -4.92 18.44 30.50
C LEU A 448 -5.69 19.68 30.99
N ALA A 449 -4.99 20.75 31.37
CA ALA A 449 -5.62 22.01 31.76
C ALA A 449 -6.35 22.70 30.60
N GLU A 450 -5.85 22.58 29.36
CA GLU A 450 -6.51 23.09 28.15
C GLU A 450 -7.82 22.33 27.84
N VAL A 451 -7.83 21.02 28.10
CA VAL A 451 -8.95 20.11 27.77
C VAL A 451 -9.99 20.04 28.90
N ASP A 452 -9.56 19.93 30.15
CA ASP A 452 -10.42 19.93 31.35
C ASP A 452 -9.72 20.68 32.49
N PRO A 453 -9.98 22.00 32.67
CA PRO A 453 -9.36 22.79 33.73
C PRO A 453 -9.61 22.26 35.15
N THR A 454 -10.69 21.50 35.37
CA THR A 454 -11.06 21.01 36.71
C THR A 454 -10.15 19.87 37.18
N CYS A 455 -9.57 19.11 36.25
CA CYS A 455 -8.76 17.93 36.57
C CYS A 455 -7.39 18.28 37.18
N VAL A 456 -6.83 19.45 36.88
CA VAL A 456 -5.52 19.88 37.38
C VAL A 456 -5.59 20.70 38.67
N GLY A 457 -6.80 21.07 39.12
CA GLY A 457 -6.99 21.97 40.27
C GLY A 457 -6.40 21.41 41.57
N SER A 458 -6.61 20.12 41.85
CA SER A 458 -6.07 19.42 43.02
C SER A 458 -4.53 19.38 43.00
N LEU A 459 -3.93 19.06 41.86
CA LEU A 459 -2.48 19.02 41.69
C LEU A 459 -1.83 20.40 41.83
N ILE A 460 -2.44 21.45 41.27
CA ILE A 460 -1.96 22.82 41.42
C ILE A 460 -2.02 23.22 42.90
N SER A 461 -3.13 22.93 43.59
CA SER A 461 -3.28 23.21 45.02
C SER A 461 -2.22 22.48 45.86
N TYR A 462 -1.95 21.21 45.53
CA TYR A 462 -0.91 20.42 46.18
C TYR A 462 0.50 21.01 45.94
N GLY A 463 0.83 21.35 44.69
CA GLY A 463 2.10 21.98 44.34
C GLY A 463 2.31 23.32 45.04
N VAL A 464 1.28 24.17 45.11
CA VAL A 464 1.31 25.44 45.85
C VAL A 464 1.55 25.21 47.35
N THR A 465 0.90 24.19 47.92
CA THR A 465 1.07 23.82 49.34
C THR A 465 2.51 23.40 49.64
N ILE A 466 3.12 22.55 48.80
CA ILE A 466 4.53 22.15 48.94
C ILE A 466 5.46 23.34 48.79
N LEU A 467 5.25 24.20 47.79
CA LEU A 467 6.10 25.37 47.57
C LEU A 467 6.04 26.33 48.78
N ASN A 468 4.87 26.51 49.38
CA ASN A 468 4.73 27.29 50.61
C ASN A 468 5.47 26.64 51.78
N ALA A 469 5.35 25.32 51.97
CA ALA A 469 6.07 24.59 53.01
C ALA A 469 7.60 24.66 52.84
N LEU A 470 8.10 24.53 51.60
CA LEU A 470 9.53 24.67 51.29
C LEU A 470 10.02 26.11 51.47
N ARG A 471 9.21 27.10 51.12
CA ARG A 471 9.53 28.51 51.38
C ARG A 471 9.71 28.75 52.88
N GLU A 472 8.81 28.21 53.68
CA GLU A 472 8.87 28.28 55.14
C GLU A 472 10.13 27.59 55.68
N SER A 473 10.46 26.37 55.23
CA SER A 473 11.66 25.67 55.69
C SER A 473 12.98 26.38 55.31
N VAL A 474 13.07 26.96 54.11
CA VAL A 474 14.25 27.75 53.69
C VAL A 474 14.38 29.07 54.46
N SER A 475 13.27 29.66 54.89
CA SER A 475 13.32 30.84 55.77
C SER A 475 13.84 30.54 57.17
N PHE A 476 13.73 29.28 57.65
CA PHE A 476 14.30 28.87 58.94
C PHE A 476 15.80 28.57 58.87
N GLU A 477 16.34 28.07 57.74
CA GLU A 477 17.78 27.81 57.58
C GLU A 477 18.64 29.08 57.45
N LYS A 478 18.05 30.24 57.13
CA LYS A 478 18.75 31.54 57.11
C LYS A 478 18.81 32.24 58.48
N VAL A 479 18.25 31.63 59.53
CA VAL A 479 18.15 32.21 60.88
C VAL A 479 19.02 31.45 61.89
N ILE A 480 19.93 30.60 61.43
CA ILE A 480 21.05 30.03 62.19
C ILE A 480 22.34 30.49 61.49
#